data_AF-A0A3E4U3N0-F1
#
_entry.id   AF-A0A3E4U3N0-F1
#
_cell.length_a   1.000
_cell.length_b   1.000
_cell.length_c   1.000
_cell.angle_alpha   90.00
_cell.angle_beta   90.00
_cell.angle_gamma   90.00
#
_symmetry.space_group_name_H-M   'P 1'
#
loop_
_entity.id
_entity.type
_entity.pdbx_description
1 polymer ?
#
loop_
_entity_poly.entity_id
_entity_poly.type
_entity_poly.pdbx_seq_one_letter_code
_entity_poly.pdbx_strand_id
1 'polypeptide(L)'
;MAKSRSEIDKEMMYRKIMPSAAKKGGNVVPGADESAVTMEAGAAGLMGNISPVPTAASMVKAIRRPAVSMPVKEEQNMVLVNLMEELVISKLDATLDRFNCCKCDKCKKDIAALALNRLKPHYVVMNEQDDERRRKNEEMFASEVTSALIQAILMVKKEPRH
;
A
#
# COMPACT_ATOMS: atom_id res chain seq x y z
N MET A 1 41.24 15.75 -38.17
CA MET A 1 40.94 14.69 -37.18
C MET A 1 39.61 15.00 -36.52
N ALA A 2 38.70 14.03 -36.50
CA ALA A 2 37.30 14.17 -36.10
C ALA A 2 37.16 14.38 -34.58
N LYS A 3 36.37 15.37 -34.16
CA LYS A 3 36.02 15.57 -32.75
C LYS A 3 34.82 14.67 -32.42
N SER A 4 34.97 13.85 -31.40
CA SER A 4 34.05 12.81 -30.98
C SER A 4 32.65 13.36 -30.72
N ARG A 5 31.70 12.74 -31.43
CA ARG A 5 30.26 12.81 -31.19
C ARG A 5 29.99 12.36 -29.75
N SER A 6 29.12 13.10 -29.06
CA SER A 6 28.47 12.79 -27.76
C SER A 6 29.31 12.77 -26.49
N GLU A 7 29.84 13.92 -26.08
CA GLU A 7 29.96 14.22 -24.65
C GLU A 7 28.63 14.87 -24.24
N ILE A 8 27.70 14.05 -23.78
CA ILE A 8 26.36 14.49 -23.39
C ILE A 8 26.52 15.39 -22.16
N ASP A 9 26.17 16.66 -22.31
CA ASP A 9 26.18 17.62 -21.21
C ASP A 9 25.28 17.14 -20.08
N LYS A 10 25.92 16.70 -18.99
CA LYS A 10 25.30 16.11 -17.80
C LYS A 10 24.32 17.08 -17.15
N GLU A 11 24.58 18.39 -17.24
CA GLU A 11 23.71 19.44 -16.68
C GLU A 11 22.41 19.61 -17.48
N MET A 12 22.50 19.51 -18.81
CA MET A 12 21.32 19.51 -19.69
C MET A 12 20.47 18.25 -19.51
N MET A 13 21.08 17.11 -19.20
CA MET A 13 20.37 15.87 -18.88
C MET A 13 19.66 15.97 -17.52
N TYR A 14 20.35 16.50 -16.49
CA TYR A 14 19.77 16.69 -15.15
C TYR A 14 18.57 17.64 -15.16
N ARG A 15 18.63 18.75 -15.91
CA ARG A 15 17.50 19.68 -16.07
C ARG A 15 16.27 19.06 -16.72
N LYS A 16 16.45 18.09 -17.62
CA LYS A 16 15.34 17.41 -18.32
C LYS A 16 14.77 16.22 -17.53
N ILE A 17 15.59 15.55 -16.72
CA ILE A 17 15.16 14.40 -15.91
C ILE A 17 14.47 14.85 -14.61
N MET A 18 14.83 16.01 -14.07
CA MET A 18 14.19 16.58 -12.88
C MET A 18 13.37 17.82 -13.22
N PRO A 19 12.09 17.69 -13.63
CA PRO A 19 11.17 18.81 -13.58
C PRO A 19 10.93 19.14 -12.11
N SER A 20 11.68 20.11 -11.58
CA SER A 20 11.46 20.61 -10.22
C SER A 20 10.02 21.08 -10.10
N ALA A 21 9.27 20.48 -9.18
CA ALA A 21 7.97 20.95 -8.75
C ALA A 21 8.09 22.43 -8.35
N ALA A 22 7.61 23.31 -9.23
CA ALA A 22 7.45 24.72 -8.95
C ALA A 22 6.40 24.89 -7.86
N LYS A 23 6.84 24.80 -6.61
CA LYS A 23 6.01 25.09 -5.45
C LYS A 23 6.27 26.55 -5.03
N LYS A 24 5.45 27.48 -5.53
CA LYS A 24 5.13 28.71 -4.79
C LYS A 24 3.84 29.40 -5.25
N GLY A 25 2.78 29.20 -4.46
CA GLY A 25 1.80 30.24 -4.10
C GLY A 25 0.59 30.43 -5.01
N GLY A 26 -0.61 30.23 -4.46
CA GLY A 26 -1.85 30.81 -5.02
C GLY A 26 -3.09 29.93 -4.85
N ASN A 27 -3.99 30.35 -3.96
CA ASN A 27 -5.31 29.79 -3.67
C ASN A 27 -6.29 29.97 -4.84
N VAL A 28 -7.29 29.07 -4.99
CA VAL A 28 -8.70 29.25 -5.48
C VAL A 28 -9.23 27.94 -6.15
N VAL A 29 -10.40 27.50 -5.68
CA VAL A 29 -11.31 26.41 -6.11
C VAL A 29 -12.50 27.09 -6.85
N PRO A 30 -13.47 26.47 -7.59
CA PRO A 30 -13.76 25.09 -8.02
C PRO A 30 -14.09 24.91 -9.53
N GLY A 31 -14.34 23.65 -9.94
CA GLY A 31 -15.65 23.30 -10.55
C GLY A 31 -15.71 22.98 -12.05
N ALA A 32 -16.32 21.82 -12.34
CA ALA A 32 -17.11 21.50 -13.55
C ALA A 32 -16.32 21.46 -14.88
N ASP A 33 -16.62 20.69 -15.92
CA ASP A 33 -17.62 19.70 -16.31
C ASP A 33 -17.16 19.17 -17.69
N GLU A 34 -17.80 18.08 -18.13
CA GLU A 34 -18.02 17.71 -19.54
C GLU A 34 -16.82 17.37 -20.45
N SER A 35 -16.82 16.17 -21.03
CA SER A 35 -17.40 15.87 -22.35
C SER A 35 -16.65 16.70 -23.44
N ALA A 36 -16.15 16.17 -24.53
CA ALA A 36 -16.65 15.12 -25.38
C ALA A 36 -15.71 15.09 -26.60
N VAL A 37 -15.64 13.92 -27.25
CA VAL A 37 -15.50 13.74 -28.72
C VAL A 37 -14.26 14.36 -29.42
N THR A 38 -13.83 14.04 -30.64
CA THR A 38 -14.47 13.56 -31.88
C THR A 38 -13.33 13.25 -32.87
N MET A 39 -13.50 12.17 -33.65
CA MET A 39 -13.24 12.02 -35.11
C MET A 39 -11.79 12.13 -35.62
N GLU A 40 -11.38 11.36 -36.63
CA GLU A 40 -11.67 11.51 -38.08
C GLU A 40 -11.66 10.11 -38.76
N ALA A 41 -12.71 9.71 -39.51
CA ALA A 41 -12.91 9.84 -40.98
C ALA A 41 -11.97 8.92 -41.81
N GLY A 42 -12.43 7.89 -42.54
CA GLY A 42 -13.27 7.92 -43.77
C GLY A 42 -12.34 7.76 -45.00
N ALA A 43 -12.61 7.11 -46.13
CA ALA A 43 -13.71 6.37 -46.77
C ALA A 43 -13.05 5.58 -47.96
N ALA A 44 -13.55 4.43 -48.44
CA ALA A 44 -14.46 4.22 -49.58
C ALA A 44 -14.10 2.81 -50.15
N GLY A 45 -14.94 1.89 -50.65
CA GLY A 45 -16.30 1.88 -51.16
C GLY A 45 -16.29 1.34 -52.59
N LEU A 46 -16.99 0.21 -52.91
CA LEU A 46 -17.75 -0.05 -54.16
C LEU A 46 -18.33 -1.50 -54.29
N MET A 47 -19.66 -1.52 -54.48
CA MET A 47 -20.55 -2.41 -55.28
C MET A 47 -20.77 -3.91 -54.95
N GLY A 48 -21.98 -4.18 -54.42
CA GLY A 48 -23.06 -4.94 -55.10
C GLY A 48 -22.96 -6.46 -55.21
N ASN A 49 -23.85 -7.21 -54.53
CA ASN A 49 -25.00 -7.91 -55.15
C ASN A 49 -25.83 -8.67 -54.10
N ILE A 50 -27.12 -8.84 -54.36
CA ILE A 50 -28.15 -9.34 -53.43
C ILE A 50 -28.23 -10.87 -53.48
N SER A 51 -28.28 -11.53 -52.32
CA SER A 51 -28.66 -12.95 -52.15
C SER A 51 -29.14 -13.20 -50.71
N PRO A 52 -29.99 -14.22 -50.47
CA PRO A 52 -31.08 -14.14 -49.50
C PRO A 52 -30.63 -14.24 -48.05
N VAL A 53 -31.35 -13.53 -47.19
CA VAL A 53 -31.10 -13.34 -45.75
C VAL A 53 -31.10 -14.68 -45.00
N PRO A 54 -30.01 -15.09 -44.32
CA PRO A 54 -30.11 -16.08 -43.26
C PRO A 54 -30.67 -15.40 -42.01
N THR A 55 -31.79 -15.92 -41.52
CA THR A 55 -32.55 -15.45 -40.37
C THR A 55 -31.66 -15.20 -39.14
N ALA A 56 -31.95 -14.13 -38.39
CA ALA A 56 -31.19 -13.66 -37.22
C ALA A 56 -30.96 -14.70 -36.10
N ALA A 57 -31.69 -15.82 -36.13
CA ALA A 57 -31.52 -16.94 -35.20
C ALA A 57 -30.16 -17.66 -35.32
N SER A 58 -29.49 -17.63 -36.49
CA SER A 58 -28.23 -18.38 -36.67
C SER A 58 -26.97 -17.63 -36.26
N MET A 59 -27.02 -16.31 -36.08
CA MET A 59 -25.84 -15.50 -35.71
C MET A 59 -25.59 -15.41 -34.19
N VAL A 60 -26.53 -15.84 -33.35
CA VAL A 60 -26.35 -15.87 -31.88
C VAL A 60 -25.39 -16.98 -31.44
N LYS A 61 -25.15 -18.00 -32.26
CA LYS A 61 -24.28 -19.13 -31.90
C LYS A 61 -22.78 -18.87 -32.16
N ALA A 62 -22.42 -17.84 -32.93
CA ALA A 62 -21.04 -17.59 -33.37
C ALA A 62 -20.30 -16.47 -32.60
N ILE A 63 -20.93 -15.83 -31.62
CA ILE A 63 -20.33 -14.73 -30.82
C ILE A 63 -20.02 -15.20 -29.38
N ARG A 64 -19.76 -16.48 -29.17
CA ARG A 64 -19.09 -16.92 -27.94
C ARG A 64 -17.60 -16.57 -28.06
N ARG A 65 -17.25 -15.31 -27.75
CA ARG A 65 -15.88 -14.99 -27.35
C ARG A 65 -15.53 -15.93 -26.20
N PRO A 66 -14.43 -16.72 -26.27
CA PRO A 66 -13.96 -17.39 -25.08
C PRO A 66 -13.68 -16.29 -24.05
N ALA A 67 -14.27 -16.42 -22.87
CA ALA A 67 -13.97 -15.53 -21.76
C ALA A 67 -12.48 -15.71 -21.43
N VAL A 68 -11.64 -14.82 -21.97
CA VAL A 68 -10.24 -14.75 -21.55
C VAL A 68 -10.28 -14.22 -20.13
N SER A 69 -10.16 -15.12 -19.16
CA SER A 69 -9.85 -14.76 -17.79
C SER A 69 -8.47 -14.12 -17.81
N MET A 70 -8.40 -12.79 -17.81
CA MET A 70 -7.15 -12.13 -17.49
C MET A 70 -6.76 -12.60 -16.09
N PRO A 71 -5.56 -13.16 -15.88
CA PRO A 71 -5.10 -13.41 -14.53
C PRO A 71 -5.04 -12.03 -13.86
N VAL A 72 -5.91 -11.82 -12.88
CA VAL A 72 -5.79 -10.70 -11.95
C VAL A 72 -4.41 -10.87 -11.33
N LYS A 73 -3.47 -10.00 -11.70
CA LYS A 73 -2.16 -9.96 -11.04
C LYS A 73 -2.46 -9.58 -9.60
N GLU A 74 -2.40 -10.55 -8.71
CA GLU A 74 -2.42 -10.30 -7.28
C GLU A 74 -1.24 -9.35 -7.00
N GLU A 75 -1.58 -8.10 -6.69
CA GLU A 75 -0.61 -7.13 -6.19
C GLU A 75 -0.16 -7.67 -4.82
N GLN A 76 0.95 -8.40 -4.81
CA GLN A 76 1.56 -8.87 -3.57
C GLN A 76 2.09 -7.65 -2.81
N ASN A 77 1.22 -7.08 -1.97
CA ASN A 77 1.52 -5.92 -1.18
C ASN A 77 2.44 -6.35 -0.02
N MET A 78 3.75 -6.17 -0.23
CA MET A 78 4.79 -6.51 0.75
C MET A 78 5.01 -5.32 1.69
N VAL A 79 4.90 -5.56 3.00
CA VAL A 79 5.07 -4.53 4.03
C VAL A 79 6.22 -4.91 4.97
N LEU A 80 7.05 -3.93 5.30
CA LEU A 80 8.10 -4.05 6.32
C LEU A 80 7.50 -3.70 7.69
N VAL A 81 7.50 -4.66 8.62
CA VAL A 81 6.90 -4.49 9.95
C VAL A 81 7.87 -4.93 11.04
N ASN A 82 7.88 -4.22 12.17
CA ASN A 82 8.50 -4.70 13.40
C ASN A 82 7.51 -5.59 14.16
N LEU A 83 7.79 -6.89 14.21
CA LEU A 83 6.90 -7.86 14.86
C LEU A 83 6.68 -7.54 16.34
N MET A 84 7.70 -7.02 17.01
CA MET A 84 7.60 -6.72 18.45
C MET A 84 6.62 -5.58 18.72
N GLU A 85 6.49 -4.64 17.80
CA GLU A 85 5.58 -3.50 17.93
C GLU A 85 4.12 -3.94 17.82
N GLU A 86 3.79 -4.74 16.81
CA GLU A 86 2.45 -5.30 16.62
C GLU A 86 2.02 -6.15 17.83
N LEU A 87 2.94 -6.94 18.37
CA LEU A 87 2.71 -7.75 19.56
C LEU A 87 2.51 -6.94 20.83
N VAL A 88 3.30 -5.88 21.02
CA VAL A 88 3.16 -4.99 22.17
C VAL A 88 1.81 -4.31 22.12
N ILE A 89 1.41 -3.74 20.98
CA ILE A 89 0.12 -3.05 20.82
C ILE A 89 -1.04 -4.00 21.13
N SER A 90 -1.00 -5.21 20.56
CA SER A 90 -2.07 -6.21 20.74
C SER A 90 -2.22 -6.68 22.19
N LYS A 91 -1.11 -6.81 22.93
CA LYS A 91 -1.11 -7.31 24.31
C LYS A 91 -1.16 -6.21 25.37
N LEU A 92 -0.94 -4.95 25.01
CA LEU A 92 -0.88 -3.83 25.93
C LEU A 92 -2.20 -3.68 26.70
N ASP A 93 -3.33 -3.53 26.00
CA ASP A 93 -4.62 -3.28 26.68
C ASP A 93 -5.01 -4.44 27.60
N ALA A 94 -4.86 -5.69 27.13
CA ALA A 94 -5.16 -6.89 27.91
C ALA A 94 -4.26 -7.04 29.15
N THR A 95 -3.02 -6.53 29.12
CA THR A 95 -2.13 -6.54 30.29
C THR A 95 -2.45 -5.40 31.24
N LEU A 96 -2.72 -4.19 30.74
CA LEU A 96 -3.10 -3.03 31.56
C LEU A 96 -4.34 -3.31 32.42
N ASP A 97 -5.33 -4.01 31.86
CA ASP A 97 -6.56 -4.38 32.55
C ASP A 97 -6.31 -5.30 33.76
N ARG A 98 -5.24 -6.12 33.74
CA ARG A 98 -4.89 -7.01 34.86
C ARG A 98 -4.19 -6.29 36.00
N PHE A 99 -3.48 -5.21 35.71
CA PHE A 99 -2.64 -4.50 36.70
C PHE A 99 -3.31 -3.26 37.31
N ASN A 100 -4.57 -2.96 36.96
CA ASN A 100 -5.36 -1.83 37.45
C ASN A 100 -4.55 -0.51 37.46
N CYS A 101 -3.90 -0.22 36.33
CA CYS A 101 -3.07 0.98 36.14
C CYS A 101 -3.81 2.05 35.34
N CYS A 102 -3.25 3.26 35.29
CA CYS A 102 -3.86 4.37 34.56
C CYS A 102 -3.96 4.04 33.06
N LYS A 103 -5.17 4.21 32.49
CA LYS A 103 -5.48 3.89 31.09
C LYS A 103 -5.39 5.10 30.15
N CYS A 104 -4.80 6.21 30.61
CA CYS A 104 -4.65 7.40 29.78
C CYS A 104 -3.67 7.15 28.62
N ASP A 105 -3.85 7.86 27.51
CA ASP A 105 -2.99 7.69 26.33
C ASP A 105 -1.52 7.99 26.63
N LYS A 106 -1.24 8.88 27.60
CA LYS A 106 0.12 9.18 28.06
C LYS A 106 0.77 7.93 28.65
N CYS A 107 0.13 7.29 29.62
CA CYS A 107 0.65 6.06 30.23
C CYS A 107 0.74 4.91 29.25
N LYS A 108 -0.25 4.72 28.37
CA LYS A 108 -0.20 3.67 27.35
C LYS A 108 1.03 3.81 26.45
N LYS A 109 1.29 5.03 25.97
CA LYS A 109 2.45 5.34 25.13
C LYS A 109 3.77 5.18 25.88
N ASP A 110 3.84 5.63 27.14
CA ASP A 110 5.04 5.48 27.97
C ASP A 110 5.37 4.00 28.21
N ILE A 111 4.36 3.18 28.51
CA ILE A 111 4.52 1.73 28.73
C ILE A 111 4.98 1.05 27.44
N ALA A 112 4.35 1.37 26.30
CA ALA A 112 4.76 0.83 25.00
C ALA A 112 6.20 1.21 24.65
N ALA A 113 6.59 2.47 24.85
CA ALA A 113 7.94 2.95 24.58
C ALA A 113 8.98 2.27 25.48
N LEU A 114 8.71 2.15 26.78
CA LEU A 114 9.61 1.46 27.71
C LEU A 114 9.74 -0.04 27.41
N ALA A 115 8.66 -0.69 26.98
CA ALA A 115 8.71 -2.10 26.58
C ALA A 115 9.53 -2.27 25.29
N LEU A 116 9.26 -1.47 24.25
CA LEU A 116 9.95 -1.57 22.97
C LEU A 116 11.44 -1.22 23.05
N ASN A 117 11.84 -0.32 23.94
CA ASN A 117 13.25 0.01 24.15
C ASN A 117 14.05 -1.13 24.81
N ARG A 118 13.37 -2.08 25.47
CA ARG A 118 14.01 -3.25 26.10
C ARG A 118 14.05 -4.45 25.16
N LEU A 119 13.04 -4.58 24.32
CA LEU A 119 12.91 -5.68 23.38
C LEU A 119 13.83 -5.44 22.19
N LYS A 120 14.45 -6.51 21.70
CA LYS A 120 15.24 -6.42 20.47
C LYS A 120 14.29 -6.21 19.28
N PRO A 121 14.46 -5.17 18.45
CA PRO A 121 13.58 -4.96 17.31
C PRO A 121 13.75 -6.10 16.30
N HIS A 122 12.64 -6.59 15.76
CA HIS A 122 12.63 -7.71 14.81
C HIS A 122 11.82 -7.34 13.57
N TYR A 123 12.53 -6.82 12.57
CA TYR A 123 11.93 -6.38 11.31
C TYR A 123 11.82 -7.55 10.32
N VAL A 124 10.63 -7.70 9.74
CA VAL A 124 10.35 -8.73 8.73
C VAL A 124 9.55 -8.11 7.59
N VAL A 125 9.81 -8.58 6.37
CA VAL A 125 8.98 -8.30 5.20
C VAL A 125 7.98 -9.44 5.06
N MET A 126 6.70 -9.12 5.06
CA MET A 126 5.62 -10.08 4.92
C MET A 126 4.51 -9.51 4.04
N ASN A 127 3.77 -10.40 3.39
CA ASN A 127 2.54 -9.98 2.74
C ASN A 127 1.51 -9.66 3.81
N GLU A 128 0.63 -8.70 3.55
CA GLU A 128 -0.44 -8.32 4.49
C GLU A 128 -1.33 -9.52 4.89
N GLN A 129 -1.43 -10.53 4.02
CA GLN A 129 -2.25 -11.74 4.21
C GLN A 129 -1.51 -12.94 4.84
N ASP A 130 -0.23 -12.82 5.19
CA ASP A 130 0.56 -13.94 5.74
C ASP A 130 0.29 -14.17 7.25
N ASP A 131 -0.97 -14.37 7.63
CA ASP A 131 -1.41 -14.50 9.04
C ASP A 131 -0.77 -15.69 9.77
N GLU A 132 -0.51 -16.79 9.07
CA GLU A 132 0.09 -17.99 9.68
C GLU A 132 1.52 -17.71 10.17
N ARG A 133 2.29 -16.92 9.40
CA ARG A 133 3.64 -16.51 9.79
C ARG A 133 3.59 -15.53 10.95
N ARG A 134 2.63 -14.60 10.94
CA ARG A 134 2.40 -13.68 12.06
C ARG A 134 2.16 -14.47 13.33
N ARG A 135 1.15 -15.37 13.35
CA ARG A 135 0.79 -16.19 14.52
C ARG A 135 1.95 -17.01 15.09
N LYS A 136 2.74 -17.67 14.24
CA LYS A 136 3.93 -18.43 14.70
C LYS A 136 4.92 -17.54 15.42
N ASN A 137 5.20 -16.36 14.86
CA ASN A 137 6.07 -15.39 15.51
C ASN A 137 5.46 -14.88 16.82
N GLU A 138 4.14 -14.68 16.88
CA GLU A 138 3.48 -14.25 18.11
C GLU A 138 3.65 -15.24 19.24
N GLU A 139 3.52 -16.53 18.96
CA GLU A 139 3.68 -17.61 19.94
C GLU A 139 5.12 -17.69 20.45
N MET A 140 6.12 -17.50 19.58
CA MET A 140 7.54 -17.52 19.95
C MET A 140 7.93 -16.34 20.86
N PHE A 141 7.50 -15.12 20.52
CA PHE A 141 7.89 -13.90 21.25
C PHE A 141 6.91 -13.50 22.36
N ALA A 142 5.82 -14.26 22.55
CA ALA A 142 4.78 -13.94 23.52
C ALA A 142 5.29 -13.78 24.96
N SER A 143 6.14 -14.71 25.40
CA SER A 143 6.67 -14.73 26.78
C SER A 143 7.59 -13.53 27.02
N GLU A 144 8.47 -13.24 26.06
CA GLU A 144 9.40 -12.12 26.14
C GLU A 144 8.65 -10.77 26.18
N VAL A 145 7.70 -10.56 25.27
CA VAL A 145 6.88 -9.34 25.20
C VAL A 145 6.09 -9.13 26.49
N THR A 146 5.46 -10.18 27.02
CA THR A 146 4.68 -10.06 28.26
C THR A 146 5.58 -9.74 29.46
N SER A 147 6.76 -10.33 29.55
CA SER A 147 7.73 -10.01 30.61
C SER A 147 8.19 -8.53 30.55
N ALA A 148 8.49 -8.02 29.35
CA ALA A 148 8.89 -6.64 29.15
C ALA A 148 7.75 -5.65 29.46
N LEU A 149 6.53 -5.98 29.05
CA LEU A 149 5.32 -5.20 29.39
C LEU A 149 5.11 -5.09 30.89
N ILE A 150 5.20 -6.21 31.63
CA ILE A 150 5.04 -6.21 33.08
C ILE A 150 6.08 -5.29 33.73
N GLN A 151 7.34 -5.39 33.33
CA GLN A 151 8.39 -4.53 33.86
C GLN A 151 8.17 -3.04 33.53
N ALA A 152 7.71 -2.73 32.31
CA ALA A 152 7.38 -1.36 31.91
C ALA A 152 6.21 -0.80 32.73
N ILE A 153 5.15 -1.60 32.94
CA ILE A 153 4.00 -1.22 33.77
C ILE A 153 4.44 -0.91 35.20
N LEU A 154 5.30 -1.74 35.79
CA LEU A 154 5.82 -1.50 37.15
C LEU A 154 6.61 -0.19 37.26
N MET A 155 7.38 0.16 36.23
CA MET A 155 8.11 1.43 36.21
C MET A 155 7.18 2.64 36.10
N VAL A 156 6.22 2.61 35.17
CA VAL A 156 5.26 3.72 35.00
C VAL A 156 4.33 3.85 36.19
N LYS A 157 4.00 2.74 36.87
CA LYS A 157 3.22 2.75 38.10
C LYS A 157 3.98 3.41 39.27
N LYS A 158 5.31 3.27 39.31
CA LYS A 158 6.14 3.88 40.35
C LYS A 158 6.24 5.40 40.18
N GLU A 159 6.37 5.87 38.94
CA GLU A 159 6.53 7.29 38.62
C GLU A 159 5.68 7.67 37.40
N PRO A 160 4.37 7.89 37.59
CA PRO A 160 3.50 8.30 36.50
C PRO A 160 3.78 9.74 36.08
N ARG A 161 3.75 10.01 34.78
CA ARG A 161 3.91 11.36 34.19
C ARG A 161 2.57 12.09 33.94
N HIS A 162 1.44 11.51 34.37
CA HIS A 162 0.10 12.03 34.09
C HIS A 162 -0.45 12.91 35.20
#